data_AF-A0A3S3TMV9-F1
#
_entry.id   AF-A0A3S3TMV9-F1
#
_cell.length_a   1.000
_cell.length_b   1.000
_cell.length_c   1.000
_cell.angle_alpha   90.00
_cell.angle_beta   90.00
_cell.angle_gamma   90.00
#
_symmetry.space_group_name_H-M   'P 1'
#
loop_
_entity.id
_entity.type
_entity.pdbx_description
1 polymer ?
#
loop_
_entity_poly.entity_id
_entity_poly.type
_entity_poly.pdbx_seq_one_letter_code
_entity_poly.pdbx_strand_id
1 'polypeptide(L)'
;MIFATVGTQLPFPRFLSALDAIAAKHGLDIFAQTCDPGASYAHMKSAAHCDPATFDGHIKTADRIVGHAGIGTILSARKVQKPVILYPRRASLGEHRNEHQLATVKSLENRTGIYVAYDDEQLEALMLRDDLEPLRSDDSPARASLIGYLHDYIGA
;
A
#
# COMPACT_ATOMS: atom_id res chain seq x y z
N MET A 1 5.23 4.77 -13.44
CA MET A 1 5.54 3.49 -12.75
C MET A 1 4.61 3.32 -11.55
N ILE A 2 4.04 2.14 -11.37
CA ILE A 2 3.30 1.74 -10.16
C ILE A 2 4.27 0.97 -9.24
N PHE A 3 4.33 1.35 -7.96
CA PHE A 3 5.11 0.59 -6.98
C PHE A 3 4.19 -0.28 -6.12
N ALA A 4 4.47 -1.58 -6.10
CA ALA A 4 3.72 -2.56 -5.33
C ALA A 4 4.54 -3.12 -4.15
N THR A 5 3.92 -3.30 -2.98
CA THR A 5 4.61 -3.92 -1.83
C THR A 5 3.71 -4.83 -1.00
N VAL A 6 4.24 -6.01 -0.66
CA VAL A 6 3.61 -6.95 0.31
C VAL A 6 4.17 -6.80 1.74
N GLY A 7 5.05 -5.83 1.95
CA GLY A 7 5.85 -5.70 3.16
C GLY A 7 7.05 -6.65 3.19
N THR A 8 7.57 -6.92 4.39
CA THR A 8 8.82 -7.67 4.59
C THR A 8 8.66 -9.01 5.31
N GLN A 9 7.42 -9.38 5.67
CA GLN A 9 7.18 -10.53 6.55
C GLN A 9 6.64 -11.76 5.84
N LEU A 10 5.68 -11.58 4.92
CA LEU A 10 4.94 -12.69 4.34
C LEU A 10 4.70 -12.43 2.84
N PRO A 11 4.92 -13.43 1.97
CA PRO A 11 4.49 -13.41 0.58
C PRO A 11 2.97 -13.16 0.47
N PHE A 12 2.54 -12.63 -0.68
CA PHE A 12 1.12 -12.44 -0.97
C PHE A 12 0.77 -12.91 -2.40
N PRO A 13 0.76 -14.22 -2.67
CA PRO A 13 0.62 -14.75 -4.02
C PRO A 13 -0.62 -14.24 -4.77
N ARG A 14 -1.82 -14.24 -4.14
CA ARG A 14 -3.05 -13.74 -4.77
C ARG A 14 -2.88 -12.31 -5.30
N PHE A 15 -2.41 -11.41 -4.44
CA PHE A 15 -2.21 -10.01 -4.80
C PHE A 15 -1.17 -9.86 -5.93
N LEU A 16 -0.04 -10.56 -5.82
CA LEU A 16 1.02 -10.47 -6.83
C LEU A 16 0.60 -11.08 -8.18
N SER A 17 -0.15 -12.18 -8.17
CA SER A 17 -0.72 -12.78 -9.38
C SER A 17 -1.77 -11.86 -10.04
N ALA A 18 -2.59 -11.17 -9.24
CA ALA A 18 -3.53 -10.17 -9.75
C ALA A 18 -2.79 -9.01 -10.43
N LEU A 19 -1.72 -8.50 -9.82
CA LEU A 19 -0.88 -7.45 -10.41
C LEU A 19 -0.26 -7.87 -11.75
N ASP A 20 0.31 -9.07 -11.82
CA ASP A 20 0.92 -9.59 -13.06
C ASP A 20 -0.12 -9.74 -14.18
N ALA A 21 -1.31 -10.24 -13.86
CA ALA A 21 -2.41 -10.35 -14.82
C ALA A 21 -2.90 -8.98 -15.33
N ILE A 22 -3.03 -7.99 -14.45
CA ILE A 22 -3.40 -6.62 -14.81
C ILE A 22 -2.30 -5.99 -15.68
N ALA A 23 -1.02 -6.19 -15.34
CA ALA A 23 0.10 -5.72 -16.14
C ALA A 23 0.11 -6.34 -17.54
N ALA A 24 -0.18 -7.64 -17.65
CA ALA A 24 -0.30 -8.34 -18.93
C ALA A 24 -1.39 -7.73 -19.83
N LYS A 25 -2.53 -7.36 -19.23
CA LYS A 25 -3.71 -6.85 -19.94
C LYS A 25 -3.52 -5.42 -20.44
N HIS A 26 -2.86 -4.56 -19.66
CA HIS A 26 -2.80 -3.11 -19.92
C HIS A 26 -1.39 -2.57 -20.21
N GLY A 27 -0.35 -3.40 -20.12
CA GLY A 27 1.03 -2.97 -20.32
C GLY A 27 1.52 -2.00 -19.24
N LEU A 28 1.07 -2.17 -17.99
CA LEU A 28 1.46 -1.29 -16.89
C LEU A 28 2.91 -1.54 -16.45
N ASP A 29 3.66 -0.47 -16.23
CA ASP A 29 5.00 -0.53 -15.64
C ASP A 29 4.89 -0.67 -14.12
N ILE A 30 4.98 -1.91 -13.63
CA ILE A 30 4.89 -2.27 -12.21
C ILE A 30 6.25 -2.76 -11.70
N PHE A 31 6.65 -2.25 -10.54
CA PHE A 31 7.73 -2.82 -9.73
C PHE A 31 7.17 -3.32 -8.39
N ALA A 32 7.35 -4.61 -8.09
CA ALA A 32 6.79 -5.25 -6.90
C ALA A 32 7.86 -5.75 -5.91
N GLN A 33 7.73 -5.35 -4.65
CA GLN A 33 8.40 -6.01 -3.52
C GLN A 33 7.58 -7.23 -3.08
N THR A 34 8.10 -8.45 -3.27
CA THR A 34 7.32 -9.70 -3.18
C THR A 34 7.49 -10.48 -1.88
N CYS A 35 8.54 -10.20 -1.09
CA CYS A 35 8.91 -10.98 0.10
C CYS A 35 9.14 -12.48 -0.20
N ASP A 36 9.36 -12.85 -1.46
CA ASP A 36 9.56 -14.23 -1.92
C ASP A 36 10.66 -14.28 -2.98
N PRO A 37 11.87 -14.80 -2.64
CA PRO A 37 12.99 -14.96 -3.58
C PRO A 37 12.72 -15.90 -4.75
N GLY A 38 11.76 -16.83 -4.62
CA GLY A 38 11.42 -17.79 -5.66
C GLY A 38 10.32 -17.30 -6.61
N ALA A 39 9.63 -16.20 -6.27
CA ALA A 39 8.55 -15.70 -7.09
C ALA A 39 9.07 -15.01 -8.35
N SER A 40 8.54 -15.43 -9.50
CA SER A 40 8.80 -14.84 -10.81
C SER A 40 7.48 -14.51 -11.50
N TYR A 41 7.43 -13.34 -12.12
CA TYR A 41 6.25 -12.78 -12.76
C TYR A 41 6.63 -12.31 -14.16
N ALA A 42 5.78 -12.58 -15.15
CA ALA A 42 6.15 -12.44 -16.56
C ALA A 42 5.96 -11.00 -17.09
N HIS A 43 5.09 -10.23 -16.45
CA HIS A 43 4.61 -8.94 -16.93
C HIS A 43 4.93 -7.77 -15.98
N MET A 44 5.55 -8.05 -14.83
CA MET A 44 6.04 -7.03 -13.91
C MET A 44 7.47 -7.29 -13.45
N LYS A 45 8.17 -6.23 -13.05
CA LYS A 45 9.46 -6.36 -12.38
C LYS A 45 9.23 -6.65 -10.91
N SER A 46 10.06 -7.51 -10.33
CA SER A 46 9.92 -7.86 -8.93
C SER A 46 11.27 -8.07 -8.24
N ALA A 47 11.29 -7.77 -6.94
CA ALA A 47 12.38 -8.11 -6.04
C ALA A 47 11.82 -8.65 -4.73
N ALA A 48 12.41 -9.72 -4.20
CA ALA A 48 12.00 -10.26 -2.90
C ALA A 48 12.25 -9.29 -1.75
N HIS A 49 13.34 -8.53 -1.85
CA HIS A 49 13.74 -7.54 -0.86
C HIS A 49 14.12 -6.24 -1.56
N CYS A 50 13.74 -5.12 -0.96
CA CYS A 50 14.24 -3.80 -1.30
C CYS A 50 14.92 -3.25 -0.04
N ASP A 51 16.18 -2.85 -0.16
CA ASP A 51 16.81 -2.06 0.89
C ASP A 51 16.09 -0.71 1.05
N PRO A 52 16.27 -0.01 2.18
CA PRO A 52 15.57 1.25 2.43
C PRO A 52 15.77 2.32 1.36
N ALA A 53 16.96 2.43 0.75
CA ALA A 53 17.24 3.45 -0.25
C ALA A 53 16.53 3.13 -1.58
N THR A 54 16.54 1.86 -1.98
CA THR A 54 15.82 1.35 -3.16
C THR A 54 14.31 1.53 -2.97
N PHE A 55 13.78 1.14 -1.81
CA PHE A 55 12.36 1.32 -1.48
C PHE A 55 11.97 2.80 -1.53
N ASP A 56 12.73 3.68 -0.86
CA ASP A 56 12.49 5.13 -0.86
C ASP A 56 12.57 5.74 -2.26
N GLY A 57 13.48 5.24 -3.10
CA GLY A 57 13.60 5.62 -4.51
C GLY A 57 12.33 5.29 -5.29
N HIS A 58 11.86 4.04 -5.20
CA HIS A 58 10.66 3.60 -5.92
C HIS A 58 9.39 4.33 -5.48
N ILE A 59 9.16 4.51 -4.17
CA ILE A 59 7.95 5.22 -3.71
C ILE A 59 7.91 6.68 -4.15
N LYS A 60 9.08 7.35 -4.25
CA LYS A 60 9.16 8.75 -4.68
C LYS A 60 8.84 8.91 -6.16
N THR A 61 9.31 7.98 -7.00
CA THR A 61 9.12 8.03 -8.45
C THR A 61 7.82 7.38 -8.91
N ALA A 62 7.16 6.60 -8.05
CA ALA A 62 5.88 5.99 -8.36
C ALA A 62 4.77 7.03 -8.55
N ASP A 63 3.85 6.76 -9.47
CA ASP A 63 2.65 7.57 -9.67
C ASP A 63 1.62 7.26 -8.59
N ARG A 64 1.55 5.98 -8.20
CA ARG A 64 0.66 5.44 -7.17
C ARG A 64 1.31 4.23 -6.51
N ILE A 65 0.99 4.02 -5.24
CA ILE A 65 1.47 2.89 -4.46
C ILE A 65 0.34 1.88 -4.30
N VAL A 66 0.64 0.61 -4.49
CA VAL A 66 -0.32 -0.49 -4.29
C VAL A 66 0.26 -1.44 -3.26
N GLY A 67 -0.53 -1.91 -2.31
CA GLY A 67 0.00 -2.88 -1.37
C GLY A 67 -1.02 -3.45 -0.43
N HIS A 68 -0.57 -4.37 0.41
CA HIS A 68 -1.42 -4.83 1.50
C HIS A 68 -1.67 -3.69 2.49
N ALA A 69 -2.69 -3.86 3.34
CA ALA A 69 -3.10 -2.92 4.39
C ALA A 69 -2.09 -2.80 5.56
N GLY A 70 -0.79 -2.78 5.27
CA GLY A 70 0.28 -2.56 6.23
C GLY A 70 0.42 -1.09 6.58
N ILE A 71 0.55 -0.79 7.87
CA ILE A 71 0.75 0.58 8.36
C ILE A 71 2.00 1.23 7.74
N GLY A 72 3.08 0.46 7.52
CA GLY A 72 4.31 0.95 6.90
C GLY A 72 4.07 1.53 5.50
N THR A 73 3.28 0.84 4.66
CA THR A 73 2.92 1.30 3.32
C THR A 73 2.16 2.62 3.37
N ILE A 74 1.18 2.72 4.27
CA ILE A 74 0.35 3.93 4.43
C ILE A 74 1.22 5.12 4.90
N LEU A 75 2.10 4.89 5.88
CA LEU A 75 3.00 5.93 6.38
C LEU A 75 3.98 6.41 5.32
N SER A 76 4.56 5.48 4.55
CA SER A 76 5.48 5.80 3.45
C SER A 76 4.78 6.57 2.33
N ALA A 77 3.59 6.12 1.90
CA ALA A 77 2.79 6.82 0.89
C ALA A 77 2.45 8.25 1.31
N ARG A 78 2.09 8.44 2.59
CA ARG A 78 1.84 9.77 3.15
C ARG A 78 3.09 10.65 3.14
N LYS A 79 4.25 10.10 3.50
CA LYS A 79 5.54 10.83 3.51
C LYS A 79 5.90 11.38 2.13
N VAL A 80 5.59 10.64 1.07
CA VAL A 80 5.88 11.05 -0.32
C VAL A 80 4.69 11.66 -1.05
N GLN A 81 3.57 11.87 -0.36
CA GLN A 81 2.32 12.41 -0.91
C GLN A 81 1.91 11.69 -2.20
N LYS A 82 1.76 10.37 -2.12
CA LYS A 82 1.27 9.54 -3.23
C LYS A 82 -0.07 8.88 -2.86
N PRO A 83 -0.98 8.70 -3.82
CA PRO A 83 -2.18 7.90 -3.60
C PRO A 83 -1.77 6.46 -3.26
N VAL A 84 -2.52 5.82 -2.35
CA VAL A 84 -2.30 4.42 -1.97
C VAL A 84 -3.55 3.59 -2.23
N ILE A 85 -3.39 2.49 -2.95
CA ILE A 85 -4.42 1.47 -3.16
C ILE A 85 -4.09 0.29 -2.25
N LEU A 86 -5.00 0.00 -1.32
CA LEU A 86 -4.88 -1.09 -0.36
C LEU A 86 -5.66 -2.31 -0.85
N TYR A 87 -4.98 -3.45 -0.86
CA TYR A 87 -5.56 -4.73 -1.20
C TYR A 87 -5.44 -5.68 0.00
N PRO A 88 -6.52 -5.89 0.79
CA PRO A 88 -6.45 -6.58 2.07
C PRO A 88 -6.22 -8.08 1.91
N ARG A 89 -5.49 -8.67 2.87
CA ARG A 89 -5.48 -10.12 3.06
C ARG A 89 -6.82 -10.55 3.64
N ARG A 90 -7.26 -11.76 3.28
CA ARG A 90 -8.50 -12.38 3.76
C ARG A 90 -8.16 -13.59 4.62
N ALA A 91 -8.63 -13.59 5.86
CA ALA A 91 -8.41 -14.74 6.75
C ALA A 91 -9.16 -15.98 6.23
N SER A 92 -10.33 -15.78 5.64
CA SER A 92 -11.09 -16.82 4.91
C SER A 92 -10.32 -17.52 3.79
N LEU A 93 -9.28 -16.91 3.24
CA LEU A 93 -8.40 -17.48 2.22
C LEU A 93 -7.08 -18.03 2.80
N GLY A 94 -6.93 -18.05 4.13
CA GLY A 94 -5.71 -18.49 4.80
C GLY A 94 -4.53 -17.53 4.68
N GLU A 95 -4.75 -16.31 4.20
CA GLU A 95 -3.68 -15.34 3.90
C GLU A 95 -3.16 -14.62 5.16
N HIS A 96 -3.95 -14.65 6.23
CA HIS A 96 -3.66 -14.02 7.51
C HIS A 96 -4.37 -14.77 8.65
N ARG A 97 -3.86 -14.63 9.88
CA ARG A 97 -4.38 -15.36 11.05
C ARG A 97 -5.80 -14.92 11.44
N ASN A 98 -6.06 -13.61 11.35
CA ASN A 98 -7.31 -13.00 11.79
C ASN A 98 -7.79 -11.95 10.78
N GLU A 99 -9.11 -11.70 10.76
CA GLU A 99 -9.80 -10.76 9.87
C GLU A 99 -9.68 -9.27 10.30
N HIS A 100 -8.82 -8.97 11.28
CA HIS A 100 -8.60 -7.60 11.78
C HIS A 100 -8.02 -6.65 10.72
N GLN A 101 -7.45 -7.18 9.63
CA GLN A 101 -7.02 -6.35 8.50
C GLN A 101 -8.21 -5.67 7.82
N LEU A 102 -9.35 -6.36 7.65
CA LEU A 102 -10.54 -5.75 7.04
C LEU A 102 -11.11 -4.61 7.90
N ALA A 103 -11.11 -4.77 9.23
CA ALA A 103 -11.57 -3.72 10.13
C ALA A 103 -10.70 -2.45 10.05
N THR A 104 -9.37 -2.65 9.98
CA THR A 104 -8.41 -1.55 9.79
C THR A 104 -8.66 -0.83 8.47
N VAL A 105 -8.77 -1.58 7.38
CA VAL A 105 -9.02 -1.02 6.04
C VAL A 105 -10.33 -0.24 6.01
N LYS A 106 -11.40 -0.80 6.55
CA LYS A 106 -12.71 -0.14 6.62
C LYS A 106 -12.67 1.19 7.38
N SER A 107 -11.85 1.30 8.43
CA SER A 107 -11.66 2.56 9.16
C SER A 107 -10.89 3.63 8.38
N LEU A 108 -10.18 3.23 7.32
CA LEU A 108 -9.30 4.09 6.52
C LEU A 108 -9.94 4.52 5.19
N GLU A 109 -10.97 3.84 4.70
CA GLU A 109 -11.63 4.12 3.41
C GLU A 109 -12.11 5.56 3.26
N ASN A 110 -12.51 6.22 4.35
CA ASN A 110 -13.02 7.60 4.31
C ASN A 110 -11.90 8.66 4.31
N ARG A 111 -10.64 8.26 4.19
CA ARG A 111 -9.50 9.18 4.20
C ARG A 111 -9.05 9.49 2.78
N THR A 112 -8.94 10.77 2.46
CA THR A 112 -8.45 11.23 1.18
C THR A 112 -7.09 10.61 0.83
N GLY A 113 -7.02 10.04 -0.37
CA GLY A 113 -5.83 9.38 -0.91
C GLY A 113 -5.55 7.96 -0.44
N ILE A 114 -6.46 7.38 0.36
CA ILE A 114 -6.53 5.94 0.59
C ILE A 114 -7.68 5.37 -0.25
N TYR A 115 -7.36 4.40 -1.09
CA TYR A 115 -8.31 3.66 -1.90
C TYR A 115 -8.22 2.19 -1.52
N VAL A 116 -9.33 1.47 -1.58
CA VAL A 116 -9.38 0.06 -1.19
C VAL A 116 -9.99 -0.77 -2.31
N ALA A 117 -9.30 -1.86 -2.65
CA ALA A 117 -9.78 -2.87 -3.58
C ALA A 117 -9.96 -4.19 -2.83
N TYR A 118 -11.19 -4.70 -2.78
CA TYR A 118 -11.51 -5.97 -2.11
C TYR A 118 -11.37 -7.20 -3.01
N ASP A 119 -11.34 -6.97 -4.32
CA ASP A 119 -11.24 -7.98 -5.37
C ASP A 119 -10.38 -7.45 -6.55
N ASP A 120 -10.12 -8.33 -7.51
CA ASP A 120 -9.23 -8.06 -8.64
C ASP A 120 -9.83 -7.03 -9.61
N GLU A 121 -11.16 -7.00 -9.74
CA GLU A 121 -11.87 -6.04 -10.60
C GLU A 121 -11.77 -4.62 -10.06
N GLN A 122 -11.94 -4.44 -8.75
CA GLN A 122 -11.74 -3.16 -8.08
C GLN A 122 -10.27 -2.74 -8.12
N LEU A 123 -9.35 -3.69 -7.95
CA LEU A 123 -7.91 -3.42 -8.03
C LEU A 123 -7.55 -2.90 -9.42
N GLU A 124 -8.00 -3.60 -10.46
CA GLU A 124 -7.83 -3.20 -11.86
C GLU A 124 -8.40 -1.81 -12.10
N ALA A 125 -9.67 -1.58 -11.73
CA ALA A 125 -10.33 -0.29 -11.94
C ALA A 125 -9.58 0.87 -11.26
N LEU A 126 -9.12 0.69 -10.03
CA LEU A 126 -8.36 1.72 -9.31
C LEU A 126 -6.96 1.93 -9.91
N MET A 127 -6.29 0.87 -10.35
CA MET A 127 -4.96 0.97 -10.95
C MET A 127 -4.94 1.71 -12.29
N LEU A 128 -6.08 1.79 -12.99
CA LEU A 128 -6.23 2.50 -14.26
C LEU A 128 -6.68 3.96 -14.11
N ARG A 129 -7.02 4.41 -12.90
CA ARG A 129 -7.44 5.78 -12.66
C ARG A 129 -6.25 6.74 -12.63
N ASP A 130 -6.43 7.90 -13.29
CA ASP A 130 -5.44 8.98 -13.30
C ASP A 130 -5.82 10.17 -12.39
N ASP A 131 -7.00 10.12 -11.78
CA ASP A 131 -7.57 11.16 -10.92
C ASP A 131 -7.45 10.84 -9.42
N LEU A 132 -6.56 9.91 -9.04
CA LEU A 132 -6.37 9.54 -7.64
C LEU A 132 -5.69 10.67 -6.86
N GLU A 133 -6.38 11.18 -5.85
CA GLU A 133 -5.85 12.21 -4.96
C GLU A 133 -4.72 11.66 -4.09
N PRO A 134 -3.63 12.40 -3.90
CA PRO A 134 -2.56 12.01 -3.00
C PRO A 134 -3.01 11.86 -1.55
N LEU A 135 -2.42 10.88 -0.84
CA LEU A 135 -2.56 10.79 0.61
C LEU A 135 -1.86 11.99 1.27
N ARG A 136 -2.66 12.93 1.75
CA ARG A 136 -2.16 14.13 2.42
C ARG A 136 -1.89 13.86 3.89
N SER A 137 -0.92 14.60 4.41
CA SER A 137 -0.75 14.77 5.85
C SER A 137 -1.92 15.60 6.34
N ASP A 138 -2.90 14.97 6.98
CA ASP A 138 -3.85 15.75 7.77
C ASP A 138 -3.09 16.36 8.95
N ASP A 139 -3.09 17.69 9.04
CA ASP A 139 -2.95 18.36 10.32
C ASP A 139 -4.25 18.11 11.10
N SER A 140 -4.40 16.87 11.59
CA SER A 140 -5.58 16.53 12.35
C SER A 140 -5.57 17.33 13.66
N PRO A 141 -6.70 17.91 14.08
CA PRO A 141 -6.81 18.57 15.37
C PRO A 141 -6.38 17.64 16.51
N ALA A 142 -6.64 16.33 16.38
CA ALA A 142 -6.21 15.31 17.34
C ALA A 142 -4.68 15.20 17.45
N ARG A 143 -3.94 15.36 16.35
CA ARG A 143 -2.47 15.40 16.36
C ARG A 143 -1.97 16.65 17.08
N ALA A 144 -2.57 17.81 16.81
CA ALA A 144 -2.22 19.05 17.49
C ALA A 144 -2.53 18.98 19.00
N SER A 145 -3.70 18.45 19.38
CA SER A 145 -4.08 18.23 20.78
C SER A 145 -3.16 17.25 21.49
N LEU A 146 -2.74 16.16 20.83
CA LEU A 146 -1.79 15.21 21.42
C LEU A 146 -0.40 15.84 21.61
N ILE A 147 0.09 16.61 20.63
CA ILE A 147 1.36 17.33 20.76
C ILE A 147 1.28 18.33 21.93
N GLY A 148 0.19 19.10 22.02
CA GLY A 148 -0.05 20.03 23.12
C GLY A 148 -0.02 19.33 24.49
N TYR A 149 -0.78 18.24 24.63
CA TYR A 149 -0.81 17.45 25.86
C TYR A 149 0.58 16.93 26.26
N LEU A 150 1.35 16.40 25.31
CA LEU A 150 2.69 15.90 25.58
C LEU A 150 3.66 17.04 26.00
N HIS A 151 3.51 18.22 25.39
CA HIS A 151 4.30 19.40 25.74
C HIS A 151 4.00 19.87 27.16
N ASP A 152 2.72 19.91 27.54
CA ASP A 152 2.27 20.28 28.89
C ASP A 152 2.71 19.25 29.94
N TYR A 153 2.66 17.96 29.61
CA TYR A 153 3.04 16.88 30.52
C TYR A 153 4.56 16.78 30.76
N ILE A 154 5.38 17.06 29.74
CA ILE A 154 6.86 17.02 29.85
C ILE A 154 7.41 18.34 30.42
N GLY A 155 6.68 19.45 30.24
CA GLY A 155 7.04 20.76 30.76
C GLY A 155 6.69 21.00 32.23
N ALA A 156 6.03 20.04 32.90
CA ALA A 156 5.70 20.04 34.33
C ALA A 156 6.66 19.17 35.13
#